data_AF-A0A534JEX2-F1
#
_entry.id   AF-A0A534JEX2-F1
#
_cell.length_a   1.000
_cell.length_b   1.000
_cell.length_c   1.000
_cell.angle_alpha   90.00
_cell.angle_beta   90.00
_cell.angle_gamma   90.00
#
_symmetry.space_group_name_H-M   'P 1'
#
loop_
_entity.id
_entity.type
_entity.pdbx_description
1 polymer ?
#
loop_
_entity_poly.entity_id
_entity_poly.type
_entity_poly.pdbx_seq_one_letter_code
_entity_poly.pdbx_strand_id
1 'polypeptide(L)' 'MAVYKSVAVKRDTYRKLKDYKMAGASFDDVLNELMRSVPVEAVAERVIQEHYERMQEREGRPWREVLRRRRA' A
#
# COMPACT_ATOMS: atom_id res chain seq x y z
N MET A 1 16.02 7.02 -20.92
CA MET A 1 14.59 7.38 -20.73
C MET A 1 14.16 6.90 -19.35
N ALA A 2 13.44 7.73 -18.58
CA ALA A 2 12.85 7.27 -17.33
C ALA A 2 11.74 6.24 -17.62
N VAL A 3 11.70 5.14 -16.87
CA VAL A 3 10.66 4.12 -16.99
C VAL A 3 9.53 4.47 -16.03
N TYR A 4 8.38 4.89 -16.57
CA TYR A 4 7.22 5.23 -15.75
C TYR A 4 6.38 4.00 -15.42
N LYS A 5 5.73 4.03 -14.25
CA LYS A 5 4.75 3.05 -13.81
C LYS A 5 3.48 3.76 -13.39
N SER A 6 2.33 3.20 -13.77
CA SER A 6 1.03 3.72 -13.37
C SER A 6 0.56 3.02 -12.09
N VAL A 7 0.17 3.80 -11.09
CA VAL A 7 -0.44 3.29 -9.85
C VAL A 7 -1.86 3.81 -9.77
N ALA A 8 -2.83 2.89 -9.71
CA ALA A 8 -4.22 3.27 -9.50
C ALA A 8 -4.43 3.67 -8.03
N VAL A 9 -5.06 4.82 -7.82
CA VAL A 9 -5.40 5.33 -6.48
C VAL A 9 -6.90 5.62 -6.39
N LYS A 10 -7.44 5.60 -5.17
CA LYS A 10 -8.83 6.00 -4.94
C LYS A 10 -9.03 7.47 -5.32
N ARG A 11 -10.26 7.82 -5.73
CA ARG A 11 -10.61 9.19 -6.14
C ARG A 11 -10.32 10.22 -5.04
N ASP A 12 -10.56 9.87 -3.78
CA ASP A 12 -10.31 10.78 -2.65
C ASP A 12 -8.82 10.93 -2.36
N THR A 13 -8.01 9.89 -2.54
CA THR A 13 -6.55 9.98 -2.49
C THR A 13 -6.03 10.92 -3.57
N TYR A 14 -6.55 10.80 -4.80
CA TYR A 14 -6.17 11.69 -5.90
C TYR A 14 -6.53 13.16 -5.62
N ARG A 15 -7.71 13.43 -5.01
CA ARG A 15 -8.08 14.78 -4.57
C ARG A 15 -7.04 15.37 -3.61
N LYS A 16 -6.65 14.62 -2.58
CA LYS A 16 -5.61 15.06 -1.64
C LYS A 16 -4.27 15.31 -2.33
N LEU A 17 -3.86 14.42 -3.23
CA LEU A 17 -2.62 14.62 -4.00
C LEU A 17 -2.65 15.90 -4.84
N LYS A 18 -3.81 16.28 -5.39
CA LYS A 18 -3.96 17.58 -6.07
C LYS A 18 -3.76 18.76 -5.13
N ASP A 19 -4.22 18.66 -3.88
CA ASP A 19 -4.06 19.74 -2.89
C ASP A 19 -2.59 19.94 -2.51
N TYR A 20 -1.80 18.86 -2.43
CA TYR A 20 -0.36 18.93 -2.21
C TYR A 20 0.43 19.44 -3.42
N LYS A 21 -0.15 19.37 -4.62
CA LYS A 21 0.49 19.77 -5.88
C LYS A 21 0.46 21.31 -6.04
N MET A 22 1.19 22.02 -5.19
CA MET A 22 1.31 23.48 -5.21
C MET A 22 2.49 23.95 -6.08
N ALA A 23 2.46 25.22 -6.48
CA ALA A 23 3.58 25.92 -7.14
C ALA A 23 4.16 25.25 -8.39
N GLY A 24 3.36 24.47 -9.12
CA GLY A 24 3.78 23.81 -10.36
C GLY A 24 4.52 22.47 -10.17
N ALA A 25 4.59 21.94 -8.95
CA ALA A 25 5.15 20.62 -8.69
C ALA A 25 4.46 19.52 -9.52
N SER A 26 5.20 18.49 -9.93
CA SER A 26 4.61 17.28 -10.53
C SER A 26 4.05 16.35 -9.44
N PHE A 27 3.26 15.35 -9.84
CA PHE A 27 2.84 14.30 -8.89
C PHE A 27 4.04 13.46 -8.41
N ASP A 28 5.06 13.28 -9.24
CA ASP A 28 6.28 12.57 -8.86
C ASP A 28 7.02 13.34 -7.77
N ASP A 29 7.13 14.67 -7.87
CA ASP A 29 7.77 15.50 -6.84
C ASP A 29 7.06 15.37 -5.50
N VAL A 30 5.72 15.49 -5.51
CA VAL A 30 4.90 15.35 -4.31
C VAL A 30 5.05 13.95 -3.70
N LEU A 31 4.92 12.88 -4.51
CA LEU A 31 5.02 11.51 -4.01
C LEU A 31 6.42 11.21 -3.47
N ASN A 32 7.47 11.67 -4.15
CA ASN A 32 8.84 11.50 -3.68
C ASN A 32 9.10 12.22 -2.36
N GLU A 33 8.56 13.43 -2.18
CA GLU A 33 8.69 14.17 -0.92
C GLU A 33 7.96 13.44 0.23
N LEU A 34 6.73 12.98 -0.03
CA LEU A 34 5.98 12.19 0.94
C LEU A 34 6.72 10.89 1.31
N MET A 35 7.30 10.19 0.32
CA MET A 35 8.09 8.98 0.55
C MET A 35 9.38 9.25 1.31
N ARG A 36 10.01 10.42 1.17
CA ARG A 36 11.19 10.81 1.96
C ARG A 36 10.83 11.14 3.40
N SER A 37 9.64 11.70 3.64
CA SER A 37 9.20 12.11 4.98
C SER A 37 8.89 10.94 5.92
N VAL A 38 8.63 9.74 5.39
CA VAL A 38 8.26 8.57 6.19
C VAL A 38 9.21 7.41 5.87
N PRO A 39 10.01 6.94 6.85
CA PRO A 39 10.84 5.76 6.67
C PRO A 39 10.01 4.53 6.29
N VAL A 40 10.54 3.71 5.37
CA VAL A 40 9.83 2.53 4.88
C VAL A 40 9.56 1.53 6.01
N GLU A 41 10.46 1.46 6.98
CA GLU A 41 10.38 0.59 8.16
C GLU A 41 9.14 0.91 8.99
N ALA A 42 8.86 2.20 9.20
CA ALA A 42 7.68 2.64 9.96
C ALA A 42 6.36 2.29 9.24
N VAL A 43 6.35 2.34 7.90
CA VAL A 43 5.19 1.90 7.12
C VAL A 43 5.04 0.39 7.17
N ALA A 44 6.14 -0.35 7.01
CA ALA A 44 6.15 -1.81 6.99
C ALA A 44 5.68 -2.40 8.32
N GLU A 45 6.19 -1.88 9.44
CA GLU A 45 5.80 -2.34 10.77
C GLU A 45 4.30 -2.17 11.01
N ARG A 46 3.74 -1.00 10.67
CA ARG A 46 2.28 -0.76 10.79
C ARG A 46 1.48 -1.74 9.93
N VAL A 47 1.87 -1.96 8.68
CA VAL A 47 1.15 -2.88 7.77
C VAL A 47 1.20 -4.31 8.27
N ILE A 48 2.34 -4.75 8.81
CA ILE A 48 2.52 -6.08 9.41
C ILE A 48 1.62 -6.22 10.64
N GLN A 49 1.62 -5.21 11.52
CA GLN A 49 0.81 -5.19 12.72
C GLN A 49 -0.69 -5.27 12.38
N GLU A 50 -1.18 -4.40 11.49
CA GLU A 50 -2.57 -4.44 11.00
C GLU A 50 -2.94 -5.78 10.35
N HIS A 51 -1.97 -6.44 9.69
CA HIS A 51 -2.17 -7.79 9.17
C HIS A 51 -2.39 -8.80 10.31
N TYR A 52 -1.52 -8.82 11.32
CA TYR A 52 -1.67 -9.73 12.46
C TYR A 52 -2.96 -9.50 13.23
N GLU A 53 -3.36 -8.24 13.45
CA GLU A 53 -4.62 -7.89 14.09
C GLU A 53 -5.82 -8.45 13.31
N ARG A 54 -5.87 -8.25 11.98
CA ARG A 54 -6.92 -8.86 11.14
C ARG A 54 -6.91 -10.38 11.12
N MET A 55 -5.75 -10.99 11.39
CA MET A 55 -5.61 -12.44 11.43
C MET A 55 -6.03 -13.05 12.77
N GLN A 56 -5.97 -12.29 13.88
CA GLN A 56 -6.46 -12.74 15.20
C GLN A 56 -7.96 -13.09 15.17
N GLU A 57 -8.75 -12.32 14.44
CA GLU A 57 -10.21 -12.51 14.33
C GLU A 57 -10.61 -13.67 13.41
N ARG A 58 -9.66 -14.32 12.73
CA ARG A 58 -9.94 -15.35 11.73
C ARG A 58 -9.71 -16.74 12.30
N GLU A 59 -10.69 -17.61 12.11
CA GLU A 59 -10.50 -19.04 12.37
C GLU A 59 -9.45 -19.61 11.42
N GLY A 60 -8.46 -20.30 12.01
CA GLY A 60 -7.46 -21.04 11.26
C GLY A 60 -8.11 -22.16 10.45
N ARG A 61 -7.65 -22.36 9.21
CA ARG A 61 -8.10 -23.48 8.37
C ARG A 61 -7.11 -24.64 8.43
N PRO A 62 -7.58 -25.90 8.49
CA PRO A 62 -6.70 -27.06 8.44
C PRO A 62 -5.86 -27.07 7.15
N TRP A 63 -4.55 -27.22 7.29
CA TRP A 63 -3.62 -27.20 6.15
C TRP A 63 -3.93 -28.25 5.07
N ARG A 64 -4.47 -29.41 5.49
CA ARG A 64 -4.90 -30.48 4.59
C ARG A 64 -6.01 -30.04 3.63
N GLU A 65 -6.92 -29.17 4.06
CA GLU A 65 -8.01 -28.66 3.22
C GLU A 65 -7.53 -27.61 2.21
N VAL A 66 -6.61 -26.74 2.65
CA VAL A 66 -5.98 -25.74 1.78
C VAL A 66 -5.23 -26.40 0.63
N LEU A 67 -4.46 -27.44 0.92
CA LEU A 67 -3.71 -28.20 -0.10
C LEU A 67 -4.64 -28.89 -1.10
N ARG A 68 -5.77 -29.44 -0.63
CA ARG A 68 -6.72 -30.15 -1.48
C ARG A 68 -7.39 -29.21 -2.49
N ARG A 69 -7.73 -27.98 -2.09
CA ARG A 69 -8.31 -26.94 -2.98
C ARG A 69 -7.34 -26.38 -4.01
N ARG A 70 -6.03 -26.40 -3.76
CA ARG A 70 -5.02 -25.90 -4.72
C ARG A 70 -4.72 -26.88 -5.86
N ARG A 71 -5.07 -28.15 -5.69
CA ARG A 71 -4.85 -29.22 -6.69
C ARG A 71 -6.08 -29.53 -7.54
N ALA A 72 -7.23 -28.94 -7.21
CA ALA A 72 -8.45 -28.97 -8.00
C ALA A 72 -8.52 -27.71 -8.87
#